data_AF-A0A2Z4Y5N4-F1
#
_entry.id   AF-A0A2Z4Y5N4-F1
#
_cell.length_a   1.000
_cell.length_b   1.000
_cell.length_c   1.000
_cell.angle_alpha   90.00
_cell.angle_beta   90.00
_cell.angle_gamma   90.00
#
_symmetry.space_group_name_H-M   'P 1'
#
loop_
_entity.id
_entity.type
_entity.pdbx_description
1 polymer ?
#
loop_
_entity_poly.entity_id
_entity_poly.type
_entity_poly.pdbx_seq_one_letter_code
_entity_poly.pdbx_strand_id
1 'polypeptide(L)'
;MWHVEPFDPKTSKARVGVIPEVLRQRPDAHRSFHPTHSVAVIGPHAEDIIRNHLHATPLGADCPFDRMRKFDAKILMLGTFQDTNSSLHLCEVLAGLPYVRVAFTEGQDFEIAWFINEDGQVEYTQIFEVPGCSRGFRVVEEPLRQVGVLRDVRVGPSVSQLLRLNDLVNAMKELLHADPTMLLCTHNDCGICPKRRRFMAKQ
;
A
#
# COMPACT_ATOMS: atom_id res chain seq x y z
N MET A 1 -3.32 -8.13 -14.22
CA MET A 1 -2.67 -7.79 -12.94
C MET A 1 -2.36 -9.03 -12.09
N TRP A 2 -3.18 -10.09 -12.18
CA TRP A 2 -3.17 -11.24 -11.25
C TRP A 2 -2.65 -12.58 -11.84
N HIS A 3 -2.29 -12.61 -13.13
CA HIS A 3 -1.63 -13.76 -13.78
C HIS A 3 -0.11 -13.57 -13.80
N VAL A 4 0.48 -13.45 -12.62
CA VAL A 4 1.91 -13.22 -12.44
C VAL A 4 2.56 -14.52 -11.97
N GLU A 5 3.87 -14.62 -12.20
CA GLU A 5 4.69 -15.66 -11.57
C GLU A 5 4.42 -15.72 -10.06
N PRO A 6 4.32 -16.92 -9.47
CA PRO A 6 4.18 -17.08 -8.03
C PRO A 6 5.26 -16.31 -7.26
N PHE A 7 4.84 -15.61 -6.22
CA PHE A 7 5.75 -14.92 -5.32
C PHE A 7 6.57 -15.91 -4.50
N ASP A 8 7.89 -15.82 -4.59
CA ASP A 8 8.83 -16.46 -3.70
C ASP A 8 9.53 -15.39 -2.85
N PRO A 9 9.38 -15.40 -1.52
CA PRO A 9 10.03 -14.42 -0.65
C PRO A 9 11.56 -14.42 -0.81
N LYS A 10 12.19 -15.52 -1.21
CA LYS A 10 13.64 -15.64 -1.40
C LYS A 10 14.09 -15.02 -2.72
N THR A 11 13.39 -15.31 -3.82
CA THR A 11 13.88 -15.00 -5.18
C THR A 11 13.14 -13.88 -5.91
N SER A 12 11.86 -13.61 -5.61
CA SER A 12 11.09 -12.59 -6.34
C SER A 12 11.66 -11.20 -6.09
N LYS A 13 12.07 -10.50 -7.16
CA LYS A 13 12.64 -9.15 -7.08
C LYS A 13 11.60 -8.11 -6.68
N ALA A 14 12.04 -7.02 -6.05
CA ALA A 14 11.21 -5.85 -5.84
C ALA A 14 10.87 -5.18 -7.19
N ARG A 15 9.64 -4.65 -7.30
CA ARG A 15 9.13 -4.01 -8.52
C ARG A 15 9.05 -2.49 -8.44
N VAL A 16 9.60 -1.91 -7.38
CA VAL A 16 9.42 -0.51 -6.97
C VAL A 16 10.73 0.29 -6.95
N GLY A 17 11.73 -0.17 -7.72
CA GLY A 17 13.02 0.51 -7.88
C GLY A 17 14.19 -0.22 -7.23
N VAL A 18 15.39 0.34 -7.45
CA VAL A 18 16.66 -0.28 -7.06
C VAL A 18 16.90 -0.24 -5.54
N ILE A 19 16.48 0.82 -4.85
CA ILE A 19 16.74 0.95 -3.40
C ILE A 19 16.04 -0.16 -2.60
N PRO A 20 14.73 -0.44 -2.79
CA PRO A 20 14.07 -1.56 -2.10
C PRO A 20 14.66 -2.92 -2.47
N GLU A 21 15.11 -3.12 -3.72
CA GLU A 21 15.75 -4.38 -4.11
C GLU A 21 17.11 -4.57 -3.45
N VAL A 22 17.94 -3.53 -3.38
CA VAL A 22 19.22 -3.56 -2.67
C VAL A 22 19.00 -3.82 -1.18
N LEU A 23 18.01 -3.18 -0.55
CA LEU A 23 17.67 -3.42 0.85
C LEU A 23 17.25 -4.88 1.06
N ARG A 24 16.38 -5.42 0.21
CA ARG A 24 15.91 -6.81 0.28
C ARG A 24 17.05 -7.83 0.24
N GLN A 25 18.12 -7.54 -0.50
CA GLN A 25 19.26 -8.45 -0.68
C GLN A 25 20.27 -8.38 0.47
N ARG A 26 20.12 -7.47 1.43
CA ARG A 26 21.05 -7.38 2.54
C ARG A 26 20.93 -8.60 3.47
N PRO A 27 22.05 -9.10 4.04
CA PRO A 27 22.03 -10.25 4.94
C PRO A 27 21.21 -10.03 6.23
N ASP A 28 21.05 -8.78 6.66
CA ASP A 28 20.29 -8.36 7.85
C ASP A 28 18.84 -7.99 7.56
N ALA A 29 18.39 -8.13 6.30
CA ALA A 29 17.02 -7.82 5.91
C ALA A 29 16.08 -9.00 6.12
N HIS A 30 14.92 -8.70 6.71
CA HIS A 30 13.81 -9.63 6.82
C HIS A 30 12.73 -9.24 5.81
N ARG A 31 12.11 -10.22 5.15
CA ARG A 31 11.05 -9.97 4.17
C ARG A 31 9.73 -10.55 4.63
N SER A 32 8.67 -9.75 4.60
CA SER A 32 7.32 -10.23 4.87
C SER A 32 6.81 -11.15 3.77
N PHE A 33 5.96 -12.12 4.13
CA PHE A 33 5.37 -13.06 3.19
C PHE A 33 3.99 -12.57 2.71
N HIS A 34 3.92 -11.83 1.60
CA HIS A 34 2.65 -11.52 0.92
C HIS A 34 2.90 -11.34 -0.59
N PRO A 35 2.14 -12.01 -1.48
CA PRO A 35 2.49 -12.08 -2.90
C PRO A 35 2.43 -10.75 -3.67
N THR A 36 1.73 -9.76 -3.13
CA THR A 36 1.48 -8.49 -3.83
C THR A 36 2.18 -7.28 -3.21
N HIS A 37 2.35 -7.25 -1.89
CA HIS A 37 2.80 -6.09 -1.12
C HIS A 37 3.88 -6.45 -0.09
N SER A 38 4.73 -7.44 -0.40
CA SER A 38 5.84 -7.79 0.50
C SER A 38 6.72 -6.57 0.81
N VAL A 39 7.09 -6.38 2.07
CA VAL A 39 8.05 -5.37 2.53
C VAL A 39 9.34 -6.03 3.00
N ALA A 40 10.46 -5.33 2.86
CA ALA A 40 11.74 -5.70 3.46
C ALA A 40 12.07 -4.72 4.59
N VAL A 41 12.52 -5.25 5.73
CA VAL A 41 12.69 -4.51 6.98
C VAL A 41 14.02 -4.89 7.62
N ILE A 42 14.73 -3.89 8.16
CA ILE A 42 15.96 -4.08 8.93
C ILE A 42 15.76 -3.36 10.26
N GLY A 43 16.22 -3.98 11.35
CA GLY A 43 16.25 -3.38 12.67
C GLY A 43 15.54 -4.21 13.74
N PRO A 44 15.50 -3.70 14.99
CA PRO A 44 15.08 -4.47 16.16
C PRO A 44 13.61 -4.89 16.16
N HIS A 45 12.77 -4.25 15.33
CA HIS A 45 11.34 -4.54 15.22
C HIS A 45 10.97 -5.29 13.94
N ALA A 46 11.95 -5.80 13.19
CA ALA A 46 11.71 -6.39 11.87
C ALA A 46 10.70 -7.54 11.92
N GLU A 47 10.91 -8.51 12.80
CA GLU A 47 10.03 -9.68 12.97
C GLU A 47 8.59 -9.27 13.34
N ASP A 48 8.44 -8.33 14.28
CA ASP A 48 7.14 -7.81 14.70
C ASP A 48 6.39 -7.12 13.57
N ILE A 49 7.09 -6.37 12.72
CA ILE A 49 6.50 -5.67 11.59
C ILE A 49 6.02 -6.66 10.53
N ILE A 50 6.80 -7.70 10.23
CA ILE A 50 6.53 -8.57 9.06
C ILE A 50 5.70 -9.82 9.34
N ARG A 51 5.50 -10.20 10.60
CA ARG A 51 4.84 -11.46 11.01
C ARG A 51 3.50 -11.71 10.31
N ASN A 52 3.14 -12.95 9.99
CA ASN A 52 1.81 -13.34 9.51
C ASN A 52 1.22 -12.47 8.37
N HIS A 53 2.04 -11.86 7.50
CA HIS A 53 1.54 -10.94 6.48
C HIS A 53 0.61 -11.63 5.48
N LEU A 54 0.83 -12.92 5.18
CA LEU A 54 0.00 -13.69 4.25
C LEU A 54 -1.47 -13.80 4.69
N HIS A 55 -1.71 -13.80 6.01
CA HIS A 55 -3.04 -13.91 6.61
C HIS A 55 -3.66 -12.55 6.96
N ALA A 56 -2.91 -11.47 6.75
CA ALA A 56 -3.42 -10.11 6.84
C ALA A 56 -3.88 -9.64 5.45
N THR A 57 -4.65 -8.57 5.43
CA THR A 57 -4.87 -7.80 4.20
C THR A 57 -3.54 -7.22 3.69
N PRO A 58 -3.33 -7.09 2.36
CA PRO A 58 -2.08 -6.58 1.81
C PRO A 58 -1.72 -5.17 2.33
N LEU A 59 -2.72 -4.31 2.52
CA LEU A 59 -2.57 -2.89 2.86
C LEU A 59 -3.72 -2.44 3.77
N GLY A 60 -3.92 -3.14 4.89
CA GLY A 60 -5.02 -2.83 5.81
C GLY A 60 -4.70 -3.18 7.26
N ALA A 61 -5.72 -3.53 8.04
CA ALA A 61 -5.54 -3.88 9.46
C ALA A 61 -4.53 -5.02 9.63
N ASP A 62 -3.66 -4.88 10.64
CA ASP A 62 -2.61 -5.86 10.98
C ASP A 62 -1.58 -6.15 9.88
N CYS A 63 -1.57 -5.46 8.74
CA CYS A 63 -0.48 -5.56 7.77
C CYS A 63 0.78 -4.83 8.28
N PRO A 64 1.97 -5.02 7.67
CA PRO A 64 3.19 -4.33 8.07
C PRO A 64 3.04 -2.81 8.12
N PHE A 65 2.27 -2.21 7.20
CA PHE A 65 2.01 -0.77 7.20
C PHE A 65 1.23 -0.33 8.44
N ASP A 66 0.22 -1.08 8.88
CA ASP A 66 -0.53 -0.76 10.10
C ASP A 66 0.30 -1.01 11.36
N ARG A 67 1.09 -2.09 11.41
CA ARG A 67 1.94 -2.39 12.59
C ARG A 67 2.99 -1.33 12.85
N MET A 68 3.52 -0.70 11.81
CA MET A 68 4.47 0.41 11.94
C MET A 68 3.90 1.60 12.72
N ARG A 69 2.57 1.74 12.84
CA ARG A 69 1.93 2.78 13.66
C ARG A 69 2.27 2.66 15.14
N LYS A 70 2.47 1.43 15.64
CA LYS A 70 2.84 1.17 17.05
C LYS A 70 4.22 1.75 17.39
N PHE A 71 5.05 2.00 16.39
CA PHE A 71 6.43 2.49 16.54
C PHE A 71 6.60 3.96 16.12
N ASP A 72 5.51 4.72 16.00
CA ASP A 72 5.54 6.14 15.59
C ASP A 72 6.35 6.35 14.28
N ALA A 73 6.14 5.44 13.33
CA ALA A 73 6.91 5.41 12.10
C ALA A 73 6.76 6.69 11.27
N LYS A 74 7.82 7.02 10.54
CA LYS A 74 7.85 8.09 9.53
C LYS A 74 7.90 7.47 8.15
N ILE A 75 7.26 8.13 7.19
CA ILE A 75 7.30 7.78 5.77
C ILE A 75 8.14 8.84 5.06
N LEU A 76 9.14 8.39 4.32
CA LEU A 76 9.95 9.21 3.43
C LEU A 76 9.67 8.81 1.98
N MET A 77 9.06 9.71 1.23
CA MET A 77 8.91 9.62 -0.22
C MET A 77 10.21 10.11 -0.85
N LEU A 78 11.18 9.21 -1.05
CA LEU A 78 12.53 9.57 -1.52
C LEU A 78 12.55 9.77 -3.04
N GLY A 79 12.51 11.03 -3.49
CA GLY A 79 12.45 11.36 -4.92
C GLY A 79 11.12 11.04 -5.59
N THR A 80 10.08 10.81 -4.80
CA THR A 80 8.72 10.49 -5.26
C THR A 80 7.69 11.30 -4.48
N PHE A 81 6.43 11.18 -4.90
CA PHE A 81 5.29 11.91 -4.33
C PHE A 81 4.19 10.95 -3.88
N GLN A 82 3.06 11.48 -3.43
CA GLN A 82 2.00 10.70 -2.79
C GLN A 82 1.35 9.65 -3.72
N ASP A 83 1.46 9.77 -5.05
CA ASP A 83 1.05 8.75 -6.03
C ASP A 83 1.84 7.44 -5.96
N THR A 84 2.88 7.37 -5.11
CA THR A 84 3.62 6.15 -4.80
C THR A 84 3.49 5.73 -3.32
N ASN A 85 2.65 6.40 -2.52
CA ASN A 85 2.51 6.13 -1.09
C ASN A 85 1.48 5.01 -0.82
N SER A 86 1.95 3.78 -0.63
CA SER A 86 1.09 2.64 -0.28
C SER A 86 0.32 2.81 1.03
N SER A 87 0.74 3.70 1.93
CA SER A 87 0.04 3.94 3.20
C SER A 87 -1.30 4.69 3.01
N LEU A 88 -1.53 5.30 1.85
CA LEU A 88 -2.84 5.88 1.53
C LEU A 88 -3.89 4.79 1.26
N HIS A 89 -3.49 3.65 0.69
CA HIS A 89 -4.35 2.47 0.60
C HIS A 89 -4.72 1.90 1.98
N LEU A 90 -3.76 1.91 2.93
CA LEU A 90 -4.06 1.62 4.33
C LEU A 90 -5.13 2.57 4.89
N CYS A 91 -5.05 3.86 4.56
CA CYS A 91 -6.06 4.82 4.98
C CYS A 91 -7.45 4.52 4.38
N GLU A 92 -7.54 4.13 3.10
CA GLU A 92 -8.80 3.72 2.46
C GLU A 92 -9.44 2.53 3.20
N VAL A 93 -8.64 1.52 3.55
CA VAL A 93 -9.12 0.34 4.27
C VAL A 93 -9.54 0.68 5.70
N LEU A 94 -8.70 1.40 6.46
CA LEU A 94 -9.00 1.77 7.85
C LEU A 94 -10.21 2.71 7.97
N ALA A 95 -10.47 3.54 6.95
CA ALA A 95 -11.66 4.36 6.86
C ALA A 95 -12.93 3.57 6.50
N GLY A 96 -12.80 2.27 6.20
CA GLY A 96 -13.93 1.39 5.87
C GLY A 96 -14.60 1.73 4.54
N LEU A 97 -13.85 2.27 3.58
CA LEU A 97 -14.42 2.74 2.32
C LEU A 97 -15.02 1.57 1.53
N PRO A 98 -16.34 1.58 1.22
CA PRO A 98 -17.01 0.41 0.65
C PRO A 98 -16.40 -0.09 -0.66
N TYR A 99 -15.87 0.81 -1.49
CA TYR A 99 -15.32 0.43 -2.79
C TYR A 99 -14.05 -0.41 -2.73
N VAL A 100 -13.35 -0.48 -1.57
CA VAL A 100 -12.14 -1.31 -1.44
C VAL A 100 -12.48 -2.80 -1.57
N ARG A 101 -13.74 -3.19 -1.35
CA ARG A 101 -14.22 -4.57 -1.51
C ARG A 101 -14.76 -4.87 -2.91
N VAL A 102 -14.61 -3.94 -3.85
CA VAL A 102 -15.00 -4.16 -5.24
C VAL A 102 -13.83 -4.84 -5.95
N ALA A 103 -13.99 -6.13 -6.22
CA ALA A 103 -13.04 -6.88 -7.04
C ALA A 103 -12.75 -6.15 -8.36
N PHE A 104 -11.52 -6.24 -8.84
CA PHE A 104 -11.13 -5.74 -10.15
C PHE A 104 -11.71 -6.62 -11.25
N THR A 105 -11.51 -7.93 -11.14
CA THR A 105 -11.99 -8.94 -12.09
C THR A 105 -13.52 -9.02 -12.11
N GLU A 106 -14.11 -9.15 -13.30
CA GLU A 106 -15.57 -9.21 -13.45
C GLU A 106 -16.12 -10.58 -13.06
N GLY A 107 -17.24 -10.60 -12.34
CA GLY A 107 -17.84 -11.84 -11.83
C GLY A 107 -17.11 -12.52 -10.66
N GLN A 108 -16.17 -11.82 -10.01
CA GLN A 108 -15.46 -12.31 -8.83
C GLN A 108 -15.72 -11.41 -7.61
N ASP A 109 -15.63 -12.00 -6.42
CA ASP A 109 -15.73 -11.30 -5.13
C ASP A 109 -14.35 -10.98 -4.52
N PHE A 110 -13.28 -11.58 -5.05
CA PHE A 110 -11.91 -11.43 -4.59
C PHE A 110 -10.93 -11.62 -5.75
N GLU A 111 -9.70 -11.17 -5.58
CA GLU A 111 -8.59 -11.47 -6.49
C GLU A 111 -7.76 -12.64 -5.95
N ILE A 112 -7.04 -13.29 -6.86
CA ILE A 112 -6.16 -14.41 -6.53
C ILE A 112 -4.71 -13.96 -6.73
N ALA A 113 -3.85 -14.27 -5.76
CA ALA A 113 -2.41 -14.09 -5.91
C ALA A 113 -1.67 -15.36 -5.53
N TRP A 114 -0.73 -15.77 -6.37
CA TRP A 114 0.00 -17.03 -6.25
C TRP A 114 1.33 -16.82 -5.51
N PHE A 115 1.75 -17.83 -4.74
CA PHE A 115 3.02 -17.82 -4.02
C PHE A 115 3.63 -19.23 -3.93
N ILE A 116 4.92 -19.29 -3.64
CA ILE A 116 5.64 -20.53 -3.35
C ILE A 116 5.75 -20.67 -1.82
N ASN A 117 5.23 -21.76 -1.27
CA ASN A 117 5.29 -22.05 0.17
C ASN A 117 6.69 -22.53 0.59
N GLU A 118 6.87 -22.81 1.89
CA GLU A 118 8.18 -23.24 2.43
C GLU A 118 8.65 -24.59 1.86
N ASP A 119 7.72 -25.44 1.43
CA ASP A 119 7.97 -26.75 0.80
C ASP A 119 8.21 -26.66 -0.72
N GLY A 120 8.21 -25.44 -1.29
CA GLY A 120 8.42 -25.23 -2.73
C GLY A 120 7.18 -25.47 -3.60
N GLN A 121 6.00 -25.60 -3.00
CA GLN A 121 4.74 -25.82 -3.70
C GLN A 121 4.07 -24.50 -4.06
N VAL A 122 3.37 -24.47 -5.19
CA VAL A 122 2.59 -23.30 -5.61
C VAL A 122 1.23 -23.33 -4.93
N GLU A 123 0.96 -22.27 -4.17
CA GLU A 123 -0.32 -22.01 -3.50
C GLU A 123 -0.87 -20.65 -3.92
N TYR A 124 -2.08 -20.33 -3.46
CA TYR A 124 -2.68 -19.02 -3.67
C TYR A 124 -3.33 -18.48 -2.39
N THR A 125 -3.47 -17.16 -2.34
CA THR A 125 -4.26 -16.45 -1.34
C THR A 125 -5.33 -15.60 -2.01
N GLN A 126 -6.42 -15.36 -1.29
CA GLN A 126 -7.55 -14.53 -1.72
C GLN A 126 -7.36 -13.10 -1.22
N ILE A 127 -7.61 -12.12 -2.09
CA ILE A 127 -7.48 -10.70 -1.79
C ILE A 127 -8.84 -10.04 -1.94
N PHE A 128 -9.42 -9.68 -0.80
CA PHE A 128 -10.74 -9.05 -0.73
C PHE A 128 -10.67 -7.51 -0.76
N GLU A 129 -9.53 -6.95 -0.36
CA GLU A 129 -9.33 -5.50 -0.32
C GLU A 129 -8.45 -5.08 -1.49
N VAL A 130 -9.11 -4.47 -2.48
CA VAL A 130 -8.53 -4.00 -3.72
C VAL A 130 -8.85 -2.50 -3.85
N PRO A 131 -7.97 -1.61 -3.39
CA PRO A 131 -8.18 -0.16 -3.50
C PRO A 131 -8.05 0.38 -4.95
N GLY A 132 -7.99 1.71 -5.10
CA GLY A 132 -7.79 2.39 -6.39
C GLY A 132 -6.38 2.24 -7.00
N CYS A 133 -6.07 3.03 -8.04
CA CYS A 133 -4.81 2.93 -8.79
C CYS A 133 -3.64 3.79 -8.28
N SER A 134 -3.77 4.46 -7.13
CA SER A 134 -2.83 5.48 -6.62
C SER A 134 -2.67 6.76 -7.46
N ARG A 135 -3.01 6.81 -8.76
CA ARG A 135 -2.84 8.01 -9.61
C ARG A 135 -3.60 9.25 -9.15
N GLY A 136 -4.63 9.08 -8.31
CA GLY A 136 -5.39 10.20 -7.72
C GLY A 136 -4.76 10.77 -6.45
N PHE A 137 -3.76 10.11 -5.86
CA PHE A 137 -3.30 10.39 -4.51
C PHE A 137 -2.66 11.77 -4.34
N ARG A 138 -2.13 12.38 -5.40
CA ARG A 138 -1.54 13.73 -5.30
C ARG A 138 -2.54 14.80 -4.84
N VAL A 139 -3.85 14.52 -4.94
CA VAL A 139 -4.89 15.40 -4.40
C VAL A 139 -4.74 15.65 -2.89
N VAL A 140 -4.14 14.73 -2.14
CA VAL A 140 -3.97 14.87 -0.68
C VAL A 140 -2.80 15.78 -0.30
N GLU A 141 -1.90 16.09 -1.24
CA GLU A 141 -0.67 16.78 -0.90
C GLU A 141 -0.92 18.17 -0.31
N GLU A 142 -1.78 18.97 -0.95
CA GLU A 142 -2.08 20.32 -0.49
C GLU A 142 -2.83 20.33 0.85
N PRO A 143 -3.94 19.57 1.03
CA PRO A 143 -4.58 19.45 2.33
C PRO A 143 -3.63 19.02 3.46
N LEU A 144 -2.75 18.04 3.22
CA LEU A 144 -1.82 17.55 4.23
C LEU A 144 -0.71 18.57 4.55
N ARG A 145 -0.29 19.41 3.60
CA ARG A 145 0.63 20.53 3.86
C ARG A 145 -0.03 21.59 4.74
N GLN A 146 -1.28 21.94 4.45
CA GLN A 146 -2.01 22.98 5.19
C GLN A 146 -2.18 22.64 6.67
N VAL A 147 -2.35 21.35 7.00
CA VAL A 147 -2.42 20.88 8.41
C VAL A 147 -1.06 20.49 8.99
N GLY A 148 0.05 20.73 8.27
CA GLY A 148 1.42 20.50 8.76
C GLY A 148 1.87 19.03 8.84
N VAL A 149 1.08 18.11 8.28
CA VAL A 149 1.36 16.66 8.26
C VAL A 149 2.40 16.31 7.20
N LEU A 150 2.31 16.92 6.03
CA LEU A 150 3.23 16.72 4.92
C LEU A 150 4.28 17.83 4.90
N ARG A 151 5.56 17.44 4.85
CA ARG A 151 6.68 18.37 4.70
C ARG A 151 7.53 18.00 3.50
N ASP A 152 7.81 18.96 2.64
CA ASP A 152 8.78 18.77 1.57
C ASP A 152 10.20 18.92 2.15
N VAL A 153 11.08 17.98 1.82
CA VAL A 153 12.46 17.89 2.31
C VAL A 153 13.41 17.62 1.14
N ARG A 154 14.72 17.77 1.37
CA ARG A 154 15.74 17.35 0.40
C ARG A 154 16.60 16.24 0.97
N VAL A 155 16.84 15.21 0.15
CA VAL A 155 17.81 14.16 0.41
C VAL A 155 18.80 14.16 -0.75
N GLY A 156 19.99 14.69 -0.51
CA GLY A 156 20.92 15.04 -1.59
C GLY A 156 20.26 16.05 -2.57
N PRO A 157 20.34 15.83 -3.90
CA PRO A 157 19.68 16.68 -4.88
C PRO A 157 18.18 16.42 -5.03
N SER A 158 17.65 15.36 -4.39
CA SER A 158 16.28 14.89 -4.64
C SER A 158 15.25 15.62 -3.78
N VAL A 159 14.19 16.13 -4.43
CA VAL A 159 12.99 16.62 -3.76
C VAL A 159 12.24 15.41 -3.20
N SER A 160 11.94 15.42 -1.91
CA SER A 160 11.33 14.31 -1.20
C SER A 160 10.24 14.80 -0.26
N GLN A 161 9.41 13.90 0.24
CA GLN A 161 8.36 14.24 1.19
C GLN A 161 8.48 13.42 2.46
N LEU A 162 8.30 14.06 3.62
CA LEU A 162 8.36 13.45 4.93
C LEU A 162 7.04 13.67 5.67
N LEU A 163 6.53 12.60 6.26
CA LEU A 163 5.33 12.63 7.11
C LEU A 163 5.43 11.56 8.20
N ARG A 164 4.68 11.72 9.29
CA ARG A 164 4.47 10.67 10.29
C ARG A 164 3.27 9.82 9.88
N LEU A 165 3.38 8.50 10.00
CA LEU A 165 2.34 7.57 9.57
C LEU A 165 1.05 7.77 10.36
N ASN A 166 1.13 7.96 11.68
CA ASN A 166 -0.07 8.21 12.50
C ASN A 166 -0.75 9.53 12.14
N ASP A 167 0.03 10.59 11.88
CA ASP A 167 -0.52 11.88 11.47
C ASP A 167 -1.22 11.79 10.11
N LEU A 168 -0.65 11.01 9.17
CA LEU A 168 -1.30 10.69 7.89
C LEU A 168 -2.65 9.99 8.12
N VAL A 169 -2.66 8.89 8.87
CA VAL A 169 -3.89 8.10 9.10
C VAL A 169 -4.97 8.97 9.75
N ASN A 170 -4.61 9.80 10.72
CA ASN A 170 -5.54 10.69 11.40
C ASN A 170 -6.10 11.77 10.45
N ALA A 171 -5.23 12.44 9.68
CA ALA A 171 -5.68 13.47 8.74
C ALA A 171 -6.53 12.87 7.60
N MET A 172 -6.14 11.71 7.09
CA MET A 172 -6.87 11.03 6.03
C MET A 172 -8.24 10.53 6.47
N LYS A 173 -8.42 10.19 7.75
CA LYS A 173 -9.75 9.84 8.28
C LYS A 173 -10.76 10.97 8.06
N GLU A 174 -10.37 12.21 8.36
CA GLU A 174 -11.24 13.38 8.18
C GLU A 174 -11.46 13.69 6.69
N LEU A 175 -10.39 13.64 5.88
CA LEU A 175 -10.48 13.90 4.45
C LEU A 175 -11.35 12.87 3.71
N LEU A 176 -11.21 11.58 4.02
CA LEU A 176 -11.99 10.50 3.42
C LEU A 176 -13.43 10.46 3.93
N HIS A 177 -13.69 10.95 5.13
CA HIS A 177 -15.06 11.15 5.59
C HIS A 177 -15.75 12.28 4.80
N ALA A 178 -15.05 13.36 4.48
CA ALA A 178 -15.58 14.48 3.72
C ALA A 178 -15.75 14.17 2.22
N ASP A 179 -14.77 13.51 1.59
CA ASP A 179 -14.86 13.01 0.22
C ASP A 179 -14.30 11.58 0.12
N PRO A 180 -15.18 10.57 0.26
CA PRO A 180 -14.80 9.16 0.18
C PRO A 180 -14.12 8.79 -1.15
N THR A 181 -14.36 9.55 -2.21
CA THR A 181 -13.89 9.22 -3.56
C THR A 181 -12.67 10.00 -4.01
N MET A 182 -12.14 10.93 -3.19
CA MET A 182 -11.08 11.86 -3.58
C MET A 182 -9.85 11.17 -4.17
N LEU A 183 -9.51 9.97 -3.69
CA LEU A 183 -8.34 9.21 -4.12
C LEU A 183 -8.50 8.49 -5.47
N LEU A 184 -9.73 8.40 -5.99
CA LEU A 184 -10.04 7.70 -7.24
C LEU A 184 -9.76 8.58 -8.46
N CYS A 185 -8.73 8.27 -9.23
CA CYS A 185 -8.30 9.09 -10.38
C CYS A 185 -9.36 9.16 -11.50
N THR A 186 -9.43 10.27 -12.22
CA THR A 186 -10.37 10.48 -13.34
C THR A 186 -9.81 10.15 -14.72
N HIS A 187 -8.61 9.55 -14.80
CA HIS A 187 -7.98 9.20 -16.08
C HIS A 187 -8.83 8.22 -16.91
N ASN A 188 -8.97 8.49 -18.21
CA ASN A 188 -9.76 7.68 -19.14
C ASN A 188 -9.18 6.28 -19.38
N ASP A 189 -7.87 6.11 -19.19
CA ASP A 189 -7.14 4.84 -19.36
C ASP A 189 -7.13 3.97 -18.08
N CYS A 190 -7.85 4.38 -17.03
CA CYS A 190 -7.85 3.68 -15.76
C CYS A 190 -8.81 2.48 -15.77
N GLY A 191 -8.28 1.26 -15.67
CA GLY A 191 -9.12 0.06 -15.59
C GLY A 191 -9.84 -0.16 -14.26
N ILE A 192 -9.37 0.45 -13.15
CA ILE A 192 -9.78 0.06 -11.78
C ILE A 192 -10.68 1.11 -11.08
N CYS A 193 -10.36 2.40 -11.20
CA CYS A 193 -11.08 3.47 -10.51
C CYS A 193 -12.49 3.75 -11.06
N PRO A 194 -12.79 3.66 -12.37
CA PRO A 194 -14.15 3.86 -12.88
C PRO A 194 -15.16 2.87 -12.28
N LYS A 195 -14.76 1.61 -12.06
CA LYS A 195 -15.61 0.59 -11.41
C LYS A 195 -15.96 1.01 -9.97
N ARG A 196 -14.98 1.51 -9.21
CA ARG A 196 -15.13 2.00 -7.81
C ARG A 196 -16.01 3.24 -7.73
N ARG A 197 -15.81 4.23 -8.62
CA ARG A 197 -16.68 5.41 -8.70
C ARG A 197 -18.13 5.03 -9.01
N ARG A 198 -18.36 4.14 -9.99
CA ARG A 198 -19.70 3.65 -10.33
C ARG A 198 -20.35 2.90 -9.17
N PHE A 199 -19.56 2.19 -8.36
CA PHE A 199 -20.07 1.53 -7.15
C PHE A 199 -20.49 2.55 -6.09
N MET A 200 -19.65 3.54 -5.81
CA MET A 200 -19.96 4.60 -4.83
C MET A 200 -21.15 5.47 -5.24
N ALA A 201 -21.33 5.74 -6.53
CA ALA A 201 -22.47 6.54 -7.03
C ALA A 201 -23.84 5.81 -6.95
N LYS A 202 -23.87 4.53 -6.59
CA LYS A 202 -25.09 3.72 -6.45
C LYS A 202 -25.54 3.55 -4.99
N GLN A 203 -24.75 4.04 -4.03
CA GLN A 203 -25.08 4.02 -2.60
C GLN A 203 -25.85 5.28 -2.23
#